data_AF-A0A9E3YVG4-F1
#
_entry.id   AF-A0A9E3YVG4-F1
#
_cell.length_a   1.000
_cell.length_b   1.000
_cell.length_c   1.000
_cell.angle_alpha   90.00
_cell.angle_beta   90.00
_cell.angle_gamma   90.00
#
_symmetry.space_group_name_H-M   'P 1'
#
loop_
_entity.id
_entity.type
_entity.pdbx_description
1 polymer ?
#
loop_
_entity_poly.entity_id
_entity_poly.type
_entity_poly.pdbx_seq_one_letter_code
_entity_poly.pdbx_strand_id
1 'polypeptide(L)' 'MTETIDRSHDISQALDRLSADERMKDASDYLRGTIAEGLLDRITGAVPSADDVKLMKFHG' A
#
# COMPACT_ATOMS: atom_id res chain seq x y z
N MET A 1 21.27 -13.67 5.76
CA MET A 1 21.13 -14.23 4.42
C MET A 1 19.66 -14.10 4.07
N THR A 2 19.28 -13.06 3.33
CA THR A 2 17.88 -12.88 2.90
C THR A 2 17.71 -13.64 1.60
N GLU A 3 17.05 -14.79 1.65
CA GLU A 3 16.56 -15.46 0.44
C GLU A 3 15.49 -14.57 -0.19
N THR A 4 15.72 -14.14 -1.42
CA THR A 4 14.72 -13.43 -2.22
C THR A 4 13.76 -14.46 -2.77
N ILE A 5 12.53 -14.48 -2.24
CA ILE A 5 11.46 -15.37 -2.73
C ILE A 5 11.09 -14.95 -4.16
N ASP A 6 11.11 -15.90 -5.10
CA ASP A 6 10.58 -15.68 -6.45
C ASP A 6 9.05 -15.57 -6.41
N ARG A 7 8.56 -14.36 -6.69
CA ARG A 7 7.13 -14.00 -6.72
C ARG A 7 6.65 -13.63 -8.13
N SER A 8 7.34 -14.10 -9.16
CA SER A 8 7.01 -13.84 -10.57
C SER A 8 5.59 -14.27 -10.96
N HIS A 9 4.96 -15.18 -10.20
CA HIS A 9 3.63 -15.73 -10.47
C HIS A 9 2.50 -15.04 -9.68
N ASP A 10 2.81 -14.10 -8.78
CA ASP A 10 1.80 -13.43 -7.95
C ASP A 10 0.91 -12.49 -8.77
N ILE A 11 1.38 -12.06 -9.95
CA ILE A 11 0.66 -11.15 -10.85
C ILE A 11 0.14 -11.89 -12.08
N SER A 12 -1.15 -11.72 -12.37
CA SER A 12 -1.80 -12.33 -13.55
C SER A 12 -1.51 -11.59 -14.86
N GLN A 13 -1.04 -10.34 -14.75
CA GLN A 13 -0.69 -9.46 -15.87
C GLN A 13 0.26 -8.37 -15.39
N ALA A 14 0.89 -7.65 -16.33
CA ALA A 14 1.82 -6.57 -16.02
C ALA A 14 1.13 -5.43 -15.24
N LEU A 15 1.87 -4.78 -14.33
CA LEU A 15 1.36 -3.73 -13.43
C LEU A 15 0.71 -2.56 -14.19
N ASP A 16 1.25 -2.19 -15.36
CA ASP A 16 0.71 -1.14 -16.22
C ASP A 16 -0.65 -1.50 -16.84
N ARG A 17 -1.09 -2.76 -16.76
CA ARG A 17 -2.42 -3.21 -17.22
C ARG A 17 -3.44 -3.37 -16.09
N LEU A 18 -3.02 -3.27 -14.84
CA LEU A 18 -3.91 -3.37 -13.68
C LEU A 18 -4.65 -2.05 -13.40
N SER A 19 -5.64 -2.10 -12.51
CA SER A 19 -6.35 -0.90 -12.07
C SER A 19 -5.43 0.00 -11.22
N ALA A 20 -5.82 1.26 -11.04
CA ALA A 20 -5.09 2.17 -10.16
C ALA A 20 -4.96 1.64 -8.72
N ASP A 21 -5.98 0.95 -8.21
CA ASP A 21 -5.97 0.40 -6.86
C ASP A 21 -4.96 -0.75 -6.71
N GLU A 22 -4.78 -1.58 -7.73
CA GLU A 22 -3.76 -2.64 -7.69
C GLU A 22 -2.34 -2.06 -7.77
N ARG A 23 -2.12 -1.03 -8.59
CA ARG A 23 -0.83 -0.33 -8.62
C ARG A 23 -0.53 0.36 -7.28
N MET A 24 -1.55 0.93 -6.64
CA MET A 24 -1.46 1.52 -5.31
C MET A 24 -1.06 0.45 -4.27
N LYS A 25 -1.67 -0.74 -4.28
CA LYS A 25 -1.29 -1.84 -3.38
C LYS A 25 0.15 -2.29 -3.59
N ASP A 26 0.59 -2.42 -4.83
CA ASP A 26 1.97 -2.79 -5.16
C ASP A 26 2.99 -1.79 -4.57
N ALA A 27 2.70 -0.48 -4.69
CA ALA A 27 3.55 0.59 -4.17
C ALA A 27 3.45 0.82 -2.65
N SER A 28 2.56 0.12 -1.94
CA SER A 28 2.16 0.47 -0.56
C SER A 28 3.02 -0.12 0.57
N ASP A 29 4.15 -0.76 0.28
CA ASP A 29 4.94 -1.48 1.31
C ASP A 29 4.06 -2.43 2.18
N TYR A 30 3.40 -3.39 1.51
CA TYR A 30 2.49 -4.34 2.15
C TYR A 30 1.30 -3.69 2.86
N LEU A 31 0.60 -2.81 2.14
CA LEU A 31 -0.60 -2.10 2.58
C LEU A 31 -0.35 -1.04 3.67
N ARG A 32 0.90 -0.75 4.02
CA ARG A 32 1.24 0.23 5.06
C ARG A 32 1.13 1.67 4.58
N GLY A 33 1.50 1.92 3.32
CA GLY A 33 1.60 3.25 2.75
C GLY A 33 2.40 4.19 3.66
N THR A 34 1.86 5.38 3.87
CA THR A 34 2.36 6.37 4.83
C THR A 34 1.44 6.52 6.05
N ILE A 35 0.57 5.53 6.31
CA ILE A 35 -0.45 5.58 7.38
C ILE A 35 0.19 5.90 8.72
N ALA A 36 1.29 5.22 9.07
CA ALA A 36 1.99 5.41 10.34
C ALA A 36 2.52 6.84 10.50
N GLU A 37 3.00 7.45 9.42
CA GLU A 37 3.53 8.81 9.41
C GLU A 37 2.41 9.84 9.54
N GLY A 38 1.30 9.65 8.82
CA GLY A 38 0.12 10.52 8.94
C GLY A 38 -0.44 10.56 10.37
N LEU A 39 -0.48 9.40 11.04
CA LEU A 39 -0.95 9.29 12.42
C LEU A 39 -0.02 9.95 13.47
N LEU A 40 1.19 10.38 13.09
CA LEU A 40 2.07 11.13 14.01
C LEU A 40 1.58 12.55 14.28
N ASP A 41 0.75 13.12 13.42
CA ASP A 41 0.12 14.43 13.68
C ASP A 41 -0.90 14.30 14.82
N ARG A 42 -0.48 14.71 16.02
CA ARG A 42 -1.29 14.62 17.24
C ARG A 42 -2.45 15.62 17.28
N ILE A 43 -2.46 16.64 16.42
CA ILE A 43 -3.51 17.65 16.41
C ILE A 43 -4.70 17.14 15.61
N THR A 44 -4.46 16.62 14.41
CA THR A 44 -5.52 16.17 13.52
C THR A 44 -5.82 14.68 13.65
N GLY A 45 -4.82 13.86 14.00
CA GLY A 45 -4.92 12.40 13.95
C GLY A 45 -5.34 11.89 12.57
N ALA A 46 -5.19 12.72 11.53
CA ALA A 46 -5.75 12.47 10.22
C ALA A 46 -4.77 11.68 9.34
N VAL A 47 -5.33 10.99 8.36
CA VAL A 47 -4.57 10.33 7.31
C VAL A 47 -4.85 11.09 6.01
N PRO A 48 -4.00 12.07 5.64
CA PRO A 48 -4.32 13.03 4.57
C PRO A 48 -4.10 12.46 3.16
N SER A 49 -3.31 11.40 3.03
CA SER A 49 -3.07 10.72 1.76
C SER A 49 -4.33 9.96 1.31
N ALA A 50 -4.80 10.24 0.09
CA ALA A 50 -5.95 9.56 -0.48
C ALA A 50 -5.70 8.05 -0.67
N ASP A 51 -4.46 7.66 -0.93
CA ASP A 51 -4.06 6.27 -1.03
C ASP A 51 -4.06 5.61 0.35
N ASP A 52 -3.55 6.28 1.38
CA ASP A 52 -3.59 5.74 2.75
C ASP A 52 -5.03 5.56 3.25
N VAL A 53 -5.95 6.48 2.91
CA VAL A 53 -7.39 6.32 3.20
C VAL A 53 -7.97 5.06 2.55
N LYS A 54 -7.52 4.70 1.35
CA LYS A 54 -7.91 3.43 0.72
C LYS A 54 -7.24 2.24 1.39
N LEU A 55 -5.97 2.35 1.76
CA LEU A 55 -5.19 1.28 2.40
C LEU A 55 -5.71 0.94 3.81
N MET A 56 -6.20 1.92 4.56
CA MET A 56 -6.82 1.69 5.86
C MET A 56 -8.00 0.70 5.80
N LYS A 57 -8.72 0.63 4.67
CA LYS A 57 -9.84 -0.33 4.49
C LYS A 57 -9.41 -1.80 4.59
N PHE A 58 -8.12 -2.09 4.41
CA PHE A 58 -7.56 -3.44 4.57
C PHE A 58 -7.25 -3.80 6.02
N HIS A 59 -7.38 -2.86 6.95
CA HIS A 59 -7.04 -3.02 8.37
C HIS A 59 -8.26 -3.23 9.28
N GLY A 60 -9.45 -3.44 8.71
CA GLY A 60 -10.71 -3.60 9.45
C GLY A 60 -11.28 -2.28 9.94
#